data_AF-A0A958E650-F1
#
_entry.id   AF-A0A958E650-F1
#
_cell.length_a   1.000
_cell.length_b   1.000
_cell.length_c   1.000
_cell.angle_alpha   90.00
_cell.angle_beta   90.00
_cell.angle_gamma   90.00
#
_symmetry.space_group_name_H-M   'P 1'
#
loop_
_entity.id
_entity.type
_entity.pdbx_description
1 polymer ?
#
loop_
_entity_poly.entity_id
_entity_poly.type
_entity_poly.pdbx_seq_one_letter_code
_entity_poly.pdbx_strand_id
1 'polypeptide(L)' 'MKNIYKRLDIFKCVHEAHKGFASRMSVHHIVNHKKCFPNGCYYFKGSCKLFGQGKACYRGYNHIGKNCSG' A
#
# COMPACT_ATOMS: atom_id res chain seq x y z
N MET A 1 -22.71 -9.03 14.82
CA MET A 1 -22.10 -8.08 13.87
C MET A 1 -20.82 -8.70 13.31
N LYS A 2 -20.72 -8.96 11.99
CA LYS A 2 -19.47 -9.49 11.40
C LYS A 2 -18.40 -8.40 11.43
N ASN A 3 -17.18 -8.74 11.86
CA ASN A 3 -16.07 -7.79 11.96
C ASN A 3 -15.67 -7.27 10.57
N ILE A 4 -15.97 -5.99 10.29
CA ILE A 4 -15.73 -5.34 8.99
C ILE A 4 -14.23 -5.30 8.66
N TYR A 5 -13.36 -5.17 9.67
CA TYR A 5 -11.91 -5.10 9.48
C TYR A 5 -11.30 -6.39 8.90
N LYS A 6 -11.99 -7.53 9.03
CA LYS A 6 -11.57 -8.83 8.46
C LYS A 6 -12.07 -9.07 7.03
N ARG A 7 -12.92 -8.20 6.48
CA ARG A 7 -13.42 -8.35 5.10
C ARG A 7 -12.29 -8.20 4.09
N LEU A 8 -12.28 -9.06 3.08
CA LEU A 8 -11.29 -9.12 1.99
C LEU A 8 -11.87 -8.69 0.63
N ASP A 9 -13.18 -8.44 0.56
CA ASP A 9 -13.92 -8.23 -0.68
C ASP A 9 -14.12 -6.75 -1.05
N ILE A 10 -13.71 -5.83 -0.18
CA ILE A 10 -13.87 -4.38 -0.37
C ILE A 10 -12.70 -3.79 -1.16
N PHE A 11 -11.46 -4.15 -0.83
CA PHE A 11 -10.27 -3.57 -1.44
C PHE A 11 -9.50 -4.58 -2.28
N LYS A 12 -9.05 -4.12 -3.45
CA LYS A 12 -8.13 -4.85 -4.32
C LYS A 12 -6.85 -4.06 -4.54
N CYS A 13 -5.71 -4.74 -4.48
CA CYS A 13 -4.40 -4.18 -4.80
C CYS A 13 -3.80 -4.89 -6.01
N VAL A 14 -3.62 -4.17 -7.11
CA VAL A 14 -3.09 -4.70 -8.39
C VAL A 14 -1.58 -4.95 -8.39
N HIS A 15 -0.92 -4.85 -7.24
CA HIS A 15 0.51 -5.08 -7.13
C HIS A 15 0.87 -6.55 -7.39
N GLU A 16 1.95 -6.79 -8.13
CA GLU A 16 2.38 -8.13 -8.56
C GLU A 16 2.60 -9.10 -7.39
N ALA A 17 3.16 -8.61 -6.28
CA ALA A 17 3.38 -9.41 -5.06
C ALA A 17 2.08 -9.97 -4.46
N HIS A 18 0.93 -9.39 -4.81
CA HIS A 18 -0.38 -9.75 -4.26
C HIS A 18 -1.20 -10.66 -5.19
N LYS A 19 -0.66 -11.05 -6.34
CA LYS A 19 -1.33 -11.99 -7.27
C LYS A 19 -1.62 -13.34 -6.62
N GLY A 20 -0.75 -13.82 -5.73
CA GLY A 20 -0.90 -15.11 -5.05
C GLY A 20 -2.17 -15.25 -4.19
N PHE A 21 -2.80 -14.15 -3.79
CA PHE A 21 -4.05 -14.14 -3.03
C PHE A 21 -5.18 -13.38 -3.74
N ALA A 22 -5.19 -13.45 -5.08
CA ALA A 22 -6.19 -12.82 -5.94
C ALA A 22 -6.31 -11.30 -5.72
N SER A 23 -5.21 -10.66 -5.29
CA SER A 23 -5.13 -9.20 -5.07
C SER A 23 -6.10 -8.67 -4.01
N ARG A 24 -6.65 -9.51 -3.13
CA ARG A 24 -7.64 -9.10 -2.11
C ARG A 24 -6.96 -8.66 -0.81
N MET A 25 -7.34 -7.50 -0.29
CA MET A 25 -6.75 -6.95 0.93
C MET A 25 -7.79 -6.81 2.03
N SER A 26 -7.37 -7.03 3.28
CA SER A 26 -8.25 -6.79 4.41
C SER A 26 -8.49 -5.30 4.63
N VAL A 27 -9.71 -4.96 5.05
CA VAL A 27 -10.07 -3.58 5.43
C VAL A 27 -9.11 -3.05 6.50
N HIS A 28 -8.76 -3.88 7.49
CA HIS A 28 -7.78 -3.52 8.52
C HIS A 28 -6.43 -3.08 7.91
N HIS A 29 -5.92 -3.87 6.96
CA HIS A 29 -4.63 -3.62 6.37
C HIS A 29 -4.63 -2.32 5.55
N ILE A 30 -5.69 -2.04 4.81
CA ILE A 30 -5.78 -0.82 3.99
C ILE A 30 -6.01 0.44 4.83
N VAL A 31 -6.89 0.38 5.83
CA VAL A 31 -7.29 1.56 6.62
C VAL A 31 -6.28 1.86 7.73
N ASN A 32 -5.87 0.85 8.50
CA ASN A 32 -5.10 1.07 9.72
C ASN A 32 -3.58 0.95 9.50
N HIS A 33 -3.13 -0.04 8.72
CA HIS A 33 -1.71 -0.25 8.46
C HIS A 33 -1.21 0.63 7.30
N LYS A 34 -1.78 0.46 6.11
CA LYS A 34 -1.35 1.15 4.90
C LYS A 34 -1.93 2.56 4.78
N LYS A 35 -3.01 2.90 5.49
CA LYS A 35 -3.64 4.24 5.47
C LYS A 35 -3.80 4.81 4.04
N CYS A 36 -4.20 3.95 3.12
CA CYS A 36 -4.38 4.32 1.71
C CYS A 36 -5.79 4.83 1.41
N PHE A 37 -6.79 4.44 2.21
CA PHE A 37 -8.15 4.95 2.02
C PHE A 37 -8.27 6.40 2.55
N PRO A 38 -9.02 7.30 1.86
CA PRO A 38 -9.75 7.11 0.59
C PRO A 38 -8.92 7.37 -0.67
N ASN A 39 -7.70 7.89 -0.53
CA ASN A 39 -6.93 8.47 -1.64
C ASN A 39 -6.25 7.43 -2.57
N GLY A 40 -6.29 6.15 -2.21
CA GLY A 40 -5.59 5.06 -2.90
C GLY A 40 -4.13 4.90 -2.46
N CYS A 41 -3.56 3.73 -2.73
CA CYS A 41 -2.12 3.50 -2.61
C CYS A 41 -1.44 3.88 -3.93
N TYR A 42 -0.33 4.61 -3.87
CA TYR A 42 0.48 4.91 -5.04
C TYR A 42 1.77 4.13 -4.96
N TYR A 43 2.15 3.48 -6.06
CA TYR A 43 3.46 2.86 -6.22
C TYR A 43 4.22 3.65 -7.30
N PHE A 44 5.48 3.98 -7.04
CA PHE A 44 6.36 4.50 -8.07
C PHE A 44 6.90 3.32 -8.87
N LYS A 45 6.91 3.39 -10.20
CA LYS A 45 7.58 2.36 -11.03
C LYS A 45 9.11 2.41 -10.93
N GLY A 46 9.68 3.42 -10.28
CA GLY A 46 11.11 3.65 -10.17
C GLY A 46 11.62 3.66 -8.73
N SER A 47 12.91 3.40 -8.56
CA SER A 47 13.59 3.57 -7.28
C SER A 47 13.97 5.03 -7.07
N CYS A 48 13.67 5.55 -5.88
CA CYS A 48 14.14 6.85 -5.47
C CYS A 48 15.60 6.74 -5.02
N LYS A 49 16.52 7.41 -5.73
CA LYS A 49 17.97 7.40 -5.38
C LYS A 49 18.23 7.88 -3.95
N LEU A 50 17.42 8.80 -3.43
CA LEU A 50 17.54 9.33 -2.07
C LEU A 50 17.23 8.28 -0.99
N PHE A 51 16.38 7.30 -1.29
CA PHE A 51 16.06 6.21 -0.36
C PHE A 51 17.29 5.35 -0.05
N GLY A 52 18.09 5.02 -1.07
CA GLY A 52 19.36 4.28 -0.89
C GLY A 52 20.41 5.05 -0.08
N GLN A 53 20.16 6.34 0.19
CA GLN A 53 21.00 7.21 1.01
C GLN A 53 20.39 7.49 2.39
N GLY A 54 19.31 6.78 2.77
CA GLY A 54 18.61 6.98 4.04
C GLY A 54 17.79 8.28 4.11
N LYS A 55 17.56 8.95 2.97
CA LYS A 55 16.82 10.22 2.89
C LYS A 55 15.39 9.99 2.38
N ALA A 56 14.47 10.86 2.80
CA ALA A 56 13.11 10.88 2.29
C ALA A 56 13.09 11.30 0.81
N CYS A 57 12.18 10.70 0.05
CA CYS A 57 12.00 11.00 -1.37
C CYS A 57 11.14 12.25 -1.58
N TYR A 58 11.28 12.87 -2.75
CA TYR A 58 10.57 14.11 -3.12
C TYR A 58 9.06 14.04 -2.79
N ARG A 59 8.51 15.05 -2.11
CA ARG A 59 7.11 15.07 -1.56
C ARG A 59 6.84 14.13 -0.38
N GLY A 60 7.88 13.73 0.37
CA GLY A 60 7.72 13.01 1.64
C GLY A 60 7.40 11.52 1.49
N TYR A 61 7.78 10.89 0.37
CA TYR A 61 7.65 9.44 0.22
C TYR A 61 8.78 8.73 0.95
N ASN A 62 8.45 7.70 1.74
CA ASN A 62 9.43 6.91 2.49
C ASN A 62 9.91 5.66 1.71
N HIS A 63 9.22 5.24 0.65
CA HIS A 63 9.53 4.05 -0.15
C HIS A 63 9.15 4.26 -1.64
N ILE A 64 9.15 3.18 -2.43
CA ILE A 64 8.64 3.07 -3.83
C ILE A 64 7.10 3.32 -3.88
N GLY A 65 6.58 4.27 -3.11
CA GLY A 65 5.15 4.57 -3.03
C GLY A 65 4.72 5.52 -1.91
N LYS A 66 3.48 6.01 -1.99
CA LYS A 66 2.77 6.69 -0.89
C LYS A 66 2.06 5.64 -0.05
N ASN A 67 2.48 5.50 1.20
CA ASN A 67 1.88 4.62 2.20
C ASN A 67 1.83 3.12 1.85
N CYS A 68 2.55 2.70 0.80
CA CYS A 68 2.74 1.30 0.43
C CYS A 68 4.23 1.02 0.23
N SER A 69 4.79 0.20 1.11
CA SER A 69 5.90 -0.69 0.77
C SER A 69 5.30 -1.92 0.07
N GLY A 70 5.85 -2.31 -1.08
CA GLY A 70 5.56 -3.55 -1.83
C GLY A 70 4.32 -4.31 -1.39
#